data_AF-A0AAV6SKH5-F1
#
_entry.id   AF-A0AAV6SKH5-F1
#
_cell.length_a   1.000
_cell.length_b   1.000
_cell.length_c   1.000
_cell.angle_alpha   90.00
_cell.angle_beta   90.00
_cell.angle_gamma   90.00
#
_symmetry.space_group_name_H-M   'P 1'
#
loop_
_entity.id
_entity.type
_entity.pdbx_description
1 polymer ?
#
loop_
_entity_poly.entity_id
_entity_poly.type
_entity_poly.pdbx_seq_one_letter_code
_entity_poly.pdbx_strand_id
1 'polypeptide(L)'
;MNTGNIGPRHSYNNARATVCPGKVFTSFLVCTSTLLFPPVHTSLPLIINTWPFKDATASAWRTLQSGGSVLDAVEQGCARCEVEQCDGSVGYGGSPDESGETTLDAMIMNGDTMEVGSVANLRRIKNAIGVARAVMERTEHTLLVGESASVFAENMGFTAEDLATNKSTSMFSRWLSGNCQPNYRKNVFPDPSKSCGPYKPKAILKETRRAQHADIHSHDTIGRYHQLQLKVKSPFLRQFRSLAFKLTVSHFCREASLSQNNDIRPSLRTS
;
A
#
# COMPACT_ATOMS: atom_id res chain seq x y z
N MET A 1 53.66 -37.52 24.08
CA MET A 1 52.56 -36.91 24.85
C MET A 1 51.29 -37.04 24.03
N ASN A 2 50.35 -37.85 24.53
CA ASN A 2 48.93 -38.09 24.21
C ASN A 2 48.47 -37.94 22.74
N THR A 3 48.29 -39.04 21.99
CA THR A 3 47.10 -39.96 21.92
C THR A 3 45.81 -39.20 21.61
N GLY A 4 45.18 -39.27 20.43
CA GLY A 4 45.04 -40.38 19.48
C GLY A 4 43.61 -40.93 19.60
N ASN A 5 42.66 -40.32 18.87
CA ASN A 5 41.21 -40.57 18.99
C ASN A 5 40.67 -41.09 17.64
N ILE A 6 40.28 -42.37 17.57
CA ILE A 6 39.48 -42.94 16.48
C ILE A 6 38.52 -44.00 17.05
N GLY A 7 37.22 -43.68 16.99
CA GLY A 7 36.23 -44.58 16.38
C GLY A 7 35.52 -45.63 17.24
N PRO A 8 34.33 -46.10 16.79
CA PRO A 8 33.24 -46.52 17.67
C PRO A 8 32.85 -48.00 17.50
N ARG A 9 32.05 -48.54 18.43
CA ARG A 9 30.77 -49.26 18.20
C ARG A 9 30.34 -50.11 19.40
N HIS A 10 29.03 -50.05 19.63
CA HIS A 10 28.10 -51.06 20.16
C HIS A 10 28.61 -52.12 21.15
N SER A 11 27.96 -52.15 22.32
CA SER A 11 27.60 -53.43 22.94
C SER A 11 26.12 -53.43 23.31
N TYR A 12 25.42 -54.40 22.72
CA TYR A 12 24.17 -54.95 23.20
C TYR A 12 24.36 -55.52 24.61
N ASN A 13 23.31 -55.45 25.44
CA ASN A 13 23.00 -56.54 26.35
C ASN A 13 21.49 -56.69 26.50
N ASN A 14 21.06 -57.92 26.31
CA ASN A 14 19.68 -58.37 26.18
C ASN A 14 19.20 -58.95 27.52
N ALA A 15 17.95 -58.63 27.85
CA ALA A 15 16.92 -59.46 28.46
C ALA A 15 17.17 -60.13 29.83
N ARG A 16 16.26 -59.86 30.78
CA ARG A 16 15.12 -60.77 31.00
C ARG A 16 14.01 -60.15 31.85
N ALA A 17 12.79 -60.37 31.39
CA ALA A 17 11.53 -60.01 32.00
C ALA A 17 11.11 -61.04 33.06
N THR A 18 10.47 -60.57 34.13
CA THR A 18 9.64 -61.35 35.04
C THR A 18 8.21 -60.83 34.93
N VAL A 19 7.30 -61.70 34.49
CA VAL A 19 5.86 -61.46 34.40
C VAL A 19 5.21 -62.00 35.67
N CYS A 20 4.36 -61.20 36.33
CA CYS A 20 3.34 -61.68 37.27
C CYS A 20 1.96 -61.19 36.80
N PRO A 21 0.95 -62.08 36.68
CA PRO A 21 -0.39 -61.72 36.22
C PRO A 21 -1.35 -61.45 37.39
N GLY A 22 -2.35 -60.58 37.16
CA GLY A 22 -3.50 -60.38 38.06
C GLY A 22 -4.03 -58.94 37.97
N LYS A 23 -4.93 -58.65 37.02
CA LYS A 23 -6.39 -58.56 37.17
C LYS A 23 -6.90 -57.34 37.97
N VAL A 24 -7.64 -56.51 37.22
CA VAL A 24 -8.93 -55.87 37.55
C VAL A 24 -8.92 -54.40 38.02
N PHE A 25 -9.43 -53.57 37.09
CA PHE A 25 -10.34 -52.43 37.24
C PHE A 25 -9.81 -51.00 37.46
N THR A 26 -10.59 -50.11 36.83
CA THR A 26 -10.60 -48.64 36.89
C THR A 26 -9.38 -47.97 36.22
N SER A 27 -9.44 -46.82 35.56
CA SER A 27 -10.48 -45.92 35.06
C SER A 27 -9.71 -44.82 34.31
N PHE A 28 -10.25 -44.28 33.21
CA PHE A 28 -9.95 -42.97 32.64
C PHE A 28 -8.50 -42.44 32.72
N LEU A 29 -7.78 -42.52 31.59
CA LEU A 29 -6.97 -41.38 31.15
C LEU A 29 -6.82 -41.42 29.63
N VAL A 30 -7.86 -40.97 28.92
CA VAL A 30 -7.66 -40.45 27.57
C VAL A 30 -6.84 -39.19 27.76
N CYS A 31 -5.52 -39.31 27.57
CA CYS A 31 -4.62 -38.18 27.47
C CYS A 31 -5.02 -37.41 26.21
N THR A 32 -5.99 -36.50 26.35
CA THR A 32 -6.19 -35.44 25.39
C THR A 32 -4.94 -34.59 25.44
N SER A 33 -3.95 -34.91 24.60
CA SER A 33 -2.94 -33.95 24.17
C SER A 33 -3.66 -32.88 23.38
N THR A 34 -4.35 -31.99 24.10
CA THR A 34 -4.56 -30.63 23.63
C THR A 34 -3.17 -30.05 23.48
N LEU A 35 -2.70 -29.98 22.24
CA LEU A 35 -1.64 -29.08 21.84
C LEU A 35 -2.11 -27.67 22.19
N LEU A 36 -1.88 -27.26 23.43
CA LEU A 36 -1.99 -25.88 23.88
C LEU A 36 -0.80 -25.16 23.23
N PHE A 37 -0.96 -24.76 21.97
CA PHE A 37 -0.14 -23.71 21.42
C PHE A 37 -0.36 -22.48 22.33
N PRO A 38 0.68 -21.95 23.00
CA PRO A 38 0.51 -20.72 23.73
C PRO A 38 0.00 -19.67 22.76
N PRO A 39 -1.00 -18.84 23.14
CA PRO A 39 -1.42 -17.74 22.29
C PRO A 39 -0.18 -16.92 21.95
N VAL A 40 0.15 -16.84 20.66
CA VAL A 40 1.19 -15.94 20.17
C VAL A 40 0.65 -14.54 20.39
N HIS A 41 0.94 -13.98 21.56
CA HIS A 41 0.70 -12.57 21.81
C HIS A 41 1.64 -11.82 20.89
N THR A 42 1.08 -11.18 19.86
CA THR A 42 1.82 -10.23 19.05
C THR A 42 2.30 -9.12 19.98
N SER A 43 3.60 -9.07 20.25
CA SER A 43 4.19 -8.01 21.05
C SER A 43 4.14 -6.71 20.25
N LEU A 44 3.45 -5.71 20.79
CA LEU A 44 3.56 -4.34 20.30
C LEU A 44 4.87 -3.73 20.82
N PRO A 45 5.51 -2.82 20.07
CA PRO A 45 5.04 -2.20 18.83
C PRO A 45 5.19 -3.08 17.56
N LEU A 46 4.35 -2.84 16.55
CA LEU A 46 4.36 -3.53 15.26
C LEU A 46 4.29 -2.54 14.10
N ILE A 47 5.25 -2.64 13.16
CA ILE A 47 5.32 -1.82 11.95
C ILE A 47 5.21 -2.73 10.72
N ILE A 48 4.34 -2.36 9.79
CA ILE A 48 4.14 -3.07 8.52
C ILE A 48 4.06 -2.01 7.43
N ASN A 49 4.82 -2.20 6.35
CA ASN A 49 4.77 -1.38 5.14
C ASN A 49 4.71 -2.27 3.90
N THR A 50 4.29 -1.70 2.78
CA THR A 50 4.34 -2.36 1.46
C THR A 50 5.76 -2.40 0.93
N TRP A 51 6.02 -3.42 0.09
CA TRP A 51 7.29 -3.66 -0.60
C TRP A 51 8.49 -3.92 0.35
N PRO A 52 9.65 -4.39 -0.14
CA PRO A 52 10.81 -4.65 0.71
C PRO A 52 11.60 -3.35 1.05
N PHE A 53 10.92 -2.26 1.42
CA PHE A 53 11.54 -0.98 1.79
C PHE A 53 12.02 -1.01 3.24
N LYS A 54 13.11 -1.74 3.48
CA LYS A 54 13.65 -2.00 4.83
C LYS A 54 14.07 -0.72 5.56
N ASP A 55 14.59 0.27 4.84
CA ASP A 55 15.04 1.53 5.44
C ASP A 55 13.87 2.39 5.93
N ALA A 56 12.73 2.36 5.23
CA ALA A 56 11.49 2.96 5.72
C ALA A 56 10.99 2.28 7.00
N THR A 57 10.97 0.94 7.05
CA THR A 57 10.62 0.19 8.26
C THR A 57 11.57 0.50 9.41
N ALA A 58 12.88 0.55 9.13
CA ALA A 58 13.90 0.83 10.12
C ALA A 58 13.82 2.27 10.64
N SER A 59 13.50 3.25 9.77
CA SER A 59 13.26 4.64 10.14
C SER A 59 12.11 4.73 11.16
N ALA A 60 10.95 4.17 10.81
CA ALA A 60 9.78 4.14 11.69
C ALA A 60 10.07 3.42 13.02
N TRP A 61 10.81 2.31 12.98
CA TRP A 61 11.17 1.54 14.17
C TRP A 61 12.11 2.31 15.12
N ARG A 62 13.08 3.06 14.56
CA ARG A 62 13.97 3.93 15.35
C ARG A 62 13.18 5.05 16.03
N THR A 63 12.18 5.62 15.36
CA THR A 63 11.32 6.65 15.94
C THR A 63 10.56 6.12 17.17
N LEU A 64 9.95 4.93 17.07
CA LEU A 64 9.28 4.31 18.22
C LEU A 64 10.25 3.98 19.36
N GLN A 65 11.43 3.43 19.06
CA GLN A 65 12.44 3.14 20.08
C GLN A 65 12.93 4.39 20.82
N SER A 66 12.91 5.54 20.13
CA SER A 66 13.30 6.83 20.71
C SER A 66 12.18 7.49 21.53
N GLY A 67 11.05 6.82 21.72
CA GLY A 67 9.88 7.33 22.45
C GLY A 67 8.96 8.23 21.63
N GLY A 68 9.12 8.28 20.30
CA GLY A 68 8.22 8.99 19.40
C GLY A 68 6.83 8.35 19.35
N SER A 69 5.83 9.15 18.94
CA SER A 69 4.46 8.67 18.78
C SER A 69 4.33 7.74 17.57
N VAL A 70 3.19 7.02 17.48
CA VAL A 70 2.87 6.20 16.31
C VAL A 70 2.75 7.06 15.04
N LEU A 71 2.22 8.28 15.15
CA LEU A 71 2.17 9.24 14.04
C LEU A 71 3.57 9.65 13.57
N ASP A 72 4.47 9.95 14.50
CA ASP A 72 5.86 10.29 14.18
C ASP A 72 6.54 9.12 13.46
N ALA A 73 6.31 7.89 13.92
CA ALA A 73 6.88 6.70 13.28
C ALA A 73 6.38 6.51 11.84
N VAL A 74 5.09 6.72 11.58
CA VAL A 74 4.52 6.62 10.23
C VAL A 74 5.08 7.72 9.33
N GLU A 75 5.10 8.97 9.80
CA GLU A 75 5.66 10.10 9.04
C GLU A 75 7.12 9.84 8.67
N GLN A 76 7.96 9.48 9.65
CA GLN A 76 9.38 9.23 9.41
C GLN A 76 9.65 8.00 8.52
N GLY A 77 8.79 6.99 8.57
CA GLY A 77 8.85 5.84 7.66
C GLY A 77 8.53 6.23 6.22
N CYS A 78 7.45 6.97 6.00
CA CYS A 78 7.05 7.44 4.67
C CYS A 78 8.04 8.45 4.10
N ALA A 79 8.44 9.44 4.89
CA ALA A 79 9.40 10.48 4.49
C ALA A 79 10.75 9.87 4.08
N ARG A 80 11.16 8.76 4.72
CA ARG A 80 12.37 8.03 4.30
C ARG A 80 12.26 7.56 2.85
N CYS A 81 11.12 7.01 2.45
CA CYS A 81 10.91 6.57 1.07
C CYS A 81 10.77 7.73 0.07
N GLU A 82 10.26 8.89 0.50
CA GLU A 82 10.24 10.11 -0.33
C GLU A 82 11.66 10.60 -0.65
N VAL A 83 12.56 10.50 0.33
CA VAL A 83 13.98 10.88 0.18
C VAL A 83 14.75 9.87 -0.66
N GLU A 84 14.57 8.57 -0.39
CA GLU A 84 15.24 7.47 -1.10
C GLU A 84 14.67 7.21 -2.50
N GLN A 85 13.55 7.85 -2.84
CA GLN A 85 12.85 7.65 -4.09
C GLN A 85 12.49 6.16 -4.31
N CYS A 86 11.87 5.53 -3.31
CA CYS A 86 11.62 4.07 -3.27
C CYS A 86 10.99 3.55 -4.58
N ASP A 87 11.71 2.65 -5.27
CA ASP A 87 11.40 2.11 -6.61
C ASP A 87 11.17 3.16 -7.71
N GLY A 88 11.51 4.43 -7.47
CA GLY A 88 11.15 5.56 -8.32
C GLY A 88 9.64 5.85 -8.34
N SER A 89 8.89 5.35 -7.35
CA SER A 89 7.43 5.45 -7.26
C SER A 89 6.94 6.33 -6.11
N VAL A 90 7.84 6.74 -5.22
CA VAL A 90 7.55 7.57 -4.05
C VAL A 90 8.49 8.77 -4.05
N GLY A 91 7.96 9.96 -3.73
CA GLY A 91 8.75 11.19 -3.69
C GLY A 91 9.09 11.76 -5.07
N TYR A 92 10.03 12.71 -5.07
CA TYR A 92 10.45 13.45 -6.25
C TYR A 92 11.22 12.59 -7.27
N GLY A 93 11.38 13.08 -8.49
CA GLY A 93 12.23 12.45 -9.52
C GLY A 93 11.71 11.14 -10.11
N GLY A 94 10.48 10.75 -9.76
CA GLY A 94 9.77 9.59 -10.29
C GLY A 94 8.49 9.98 -11.05
N SER A 95 7.95 9.04 -11.82
CA SER A 95 6.59 9.06 -12.39
C SER A 95 6.07 10.43 -12.87
N PRO A 96 6.70 11.08 -13.87
CA PRO A 96 6.17 12.31 -14.44
C PRO A 96 4.83 12.06 -15.15
N ASP A 97 3.92 13.03 -15.09
CA ASP A 97 2.62 13.00 -15.76
C ASP A 97 2.70 13.30 -17.28
N GLU A 98 1.55 13.40 -17.96
CA GLU A 98 1.50 13.71 -19.40
C GLU A 98 2.04 15.12 -19.75
N SER A 99 2.21 16.00 -18.75
CA SER A 99 2.85 17.31 -18.90
C SER A 99 4.35 17.29 -18.58
N GLY A 100 4.86 16.16 -18.10
CA GLY A 100 6.26 15.98 -17.70
C GLY A 100 6.55 16.37 -16.26
N GLU A 101 5.53 16.70 -15.47
CA GLU A 101 5.66 17.13 -14.09
C GLU A 101 5.50 15.96 -13.12
N THR A 102 6.34 15.90 -12.10
CA THR A 102 6.13 14.99 -10.95
C THR A 102 5.25 15.69 -9.93
N THR A 103 4.09 15.11 -9.62
CA THR A 103 3.20 15.56 -8.55
C THR A 103 3.00 14.45 -7.53
N LEU A 104 2.84 14.82 -6.25
CA LEU A 104 2.85 13.86 -5.14
C LEU A 104 1.50 13.78 -4.44
N ASP A 105 1.16 12.57 -4.00
CA ASP A 105 -0.03 12.29 -3.20
C ASP A 105 0.41 11.65 -1.88
N ALA A 106 -0.15 12.12 -0.76
CA ALA A 106 0.13 11.57 0.56
C ALA A 106 -1.08 11.71 1.51
N MET A 107 -1.18 10.79 2.47
CA MET A 107 -2.22 10.78 3.48
C MET A 107 -1.66 10.20 4.78
N ILE A 108 -2.03 10.79 5.91
CA ILE A 108 -1.77 10.28 7.25
C ILE A 108 -3.06 10.30 8.07
N MET A 109 -3.20 9.32 8.96
CA MET A 109 -4.38 9.18 9.81
C MET A 109 -3.97 8.88 11.25
N ASN A 110 -4.59 9.59 12.18
CA ASN A 110 -4.52 9.28 13.60
C ASN A 110 -5.61 8.25 13.95
N GLY A 111 -5.21 7.06 14.40
CA GLY A 111 -6.15 6.00 14.76
C GLY A 111 -6.94 6.26 16.05
N ASP A 112 -6.44 7.12 16.95
CA ASP A 112 -7.08 7.40 18.23
C ASP A 112 -8.18 8.45 18.08
N THR A 113 -7.91 9.52 17.30
CA THR A 113 -8.84 10.63 17.09
C THR A 113 -9.67 10.49 15.80
N MET A 114 -9.29 9.56 14.92
CA MET A 114 -9.81 9.42 13.56
C MET A 114 -9.57 10.64 12.65
N GLU A 115 -8.69 11.57 13.05
CA GLU A 115 -8.29 12.69 12.23
C GLU A 115 -7.45 12.21 11.04
N VAL A 116 -7.64 12.86 9.89
CA VAL A 116 -6.97 12.55 8.65
C VAL A 116 -6.51 13.84 8.01
N GLY A 117 -5.27 13.85 7.54
CA GLY A 117 -4.76 14.88 6.65
C GLY A 117 -4.20 14.26 5.39
N SER A 118 -4.44 14.93 4.26
CA SER A 118 -4.05 14.43 2.96
C SER A 118 -3.79 15.58 1.99
N VAL A 119 -2.93 15.26 1.02
CA VAL A 119 -2.60 16.10 -0.12
C VAL A 119 -2.69 15.26 -1.38
N ALA A 120 -3.21 15.85 -2.46
CA ALA A 120 -3.18 15.22 -3.77
C ALA A 120 -2.76 16.22 -4.85
N ASN A 121 -2.10 15.73 -5.89
CA ASN A 121 -1.48 16.56 -6.91
C ASN A 121 -0.60 17.66 -6.29
N LEU A 122 0.12 17.36 -5.20
CA LEU A 122 1.00 18.32 -4.53
C LEU A 122 2.18 18.62 -5.44
N ARG A 123 2.38 19.89 -5.75
CA ARG A 123 3.41 20.35 -6.68
C ARG A 123 4.55 20.97 -5.90
N ARG A 124 5.78 20.80 -6.39
CA ARG A 124 6.96 21.54 -5.92
C ARG A 124 7.34 21.38 -4.44
N ILE A 125 6.82 20.39 -3.72
CA ILE A 125 7.18 20.14 -2.32
C ILE A 125 7.62 18.68 -2.19
N LYS A 126 8.85 18.43 -1.70
CA LYS A 126 9.38 17.06 -1.59
C LYS A 126 8.75 16.23 -0.48
N ASN A 127 8.52 16.83 0.68
CA ASN A 127 8.01 16.14 1.86
C ASN A 127 6.47 16.11 1.86
N ALA A 128 5.88 15.23 1.06
CA ALA A 128 4.42 15.20 0.89
C ALA A 128 3.70 14.69 2.15
N ILE A 129 4.24 13.67 2.83
CA ILE A 129 3.65 13.15 4.07
C ILE A 129 3.67 14.18 5.20
N GLY A 130 4.72 15.00 5.29
CA GLY A 130 4.80 16.09 6.25
C GLY A 130 3.75 17.15 6.00
N VAL A 131 3.49 17.51 4.73
CA VAL A 131 2.39 18.44 4.40
C VAL A 131 1.03 17.81 4.73
N ALA A 132 0.83 16.52 4.44
CA ALA A 132 -0.39 15.82 4.82
C ALA A 132 -0.63 15.86 6.34
N ARG A 133 0.44 15.70 7.15
CA ARG A 133 0.36 15.88 8.61
C ARG A 133 0.02 17.31 9.00
N ALA A 134 0.61 18.31 8.33
CA ALA A 134 0.27 19.70 8.57
C ALA A 134 -1.20 20.00 8.24
N VAL A 135 -1.77 19.41 7.19
CA VAL A 135 -3.22 19.52 6.89
C VAL A 135 -4.04 19.00 8.06
N MET A 136 -3.70 17.83 8.60
CA MET A 136 -4.39 17.22 9.75
C MET A 136 -4.32 18.09 11.00
N GLU A 137 -3.15 18.66 11.30
CA GLU A 137 -2.91 19.36 12.57
C GLU A 137 -3.24 20.86 12.52
N ARG A 138 -3.30 21.47 11.33
CA ARG A 138 -3.38 22.93 11.16
C ARG A 138 -4.63 23.40 10.42
N THR A 139 -5.52 22.47 10.05
CA THR A 139 -6.78 22.80 9.38
C THR A 139 -7.90 21.90 9.87
N GLU A 140 -9.15 22.32 9.69
CA GLU A 140 -10.33 21.45 9.88
C GLU A 140 -10.67 20.63 8.63
N HIS A 141 -9.84 20.72 7.59
CA HIS A 141 -10.04 20.03 6.32
C HIS A 141 -9.25 18.72 6.27
N THR A 142 -9.74 17.76 5.49
CA THR A 142 -9.07 16.47 5.31
C THR A 142 -8.12 16.45 4.11
N LEU A 143 -8.44 17.16 3.02
CA LEU A 143 -7.71 17.08 1.75
C LEU A 143 -7.49 18.47 1.14
N LEU A 144 -6.24 18.78 0.81
CA LEU A 144 -5.87 19.91 -0.04
C LEU A 144 -5.26 19.40 -1.35
N VAL A 145 -5.45 20.13 -2.45
CA VAL A 145 -5.00 19.67 -3.77
C VAL A 145 -4.29 20.72 -4.61
N GLY A 146 -3.38 20.27 -5.47
CA GLY A 146 -2.78 21.10 -6.51
C GLY A 146 -1.89 22.21 -5.98
N GLU A 147 -1.82 23.30 -6.74
CA GLU A 147 -1.05 24.51 -6.37
C GLU A 147 -1.49 25.11 -5.02
N SER A 148 -2.78 25.03 -4.69
CA SER A 148 -3.29 25.52 -3.40
C SER A 148 -2.72 24.74 -2.21
N ALA A 149 -2.44 23.45 -2.38
CA ALA A 149 -1.75 22.66 -1.35
C ALA A 149 -0.28 23.07 -1.22
N SER A 150 0.38 23.45 -2.33
CA SER A 150 1.75 23.97 -2.32
C SER A 150 1.84 25.31 -1.59
N VAL A 151 0.92 26.24 -1.85
CA VAL A 151 0.83 27.52 -1.12
C VAL A 151 0.60 27.30 0.37
N PHE A 152 -0.28 26.36 0.73
CA PHE A 152 -0.46 25.97 2.13
C PHE A 152 0.85 25.43 2.73
N ALA A 153 1.56 24.55 2.02
CA ALA A 153 2.83 24.00 2.47
C ALA A 153 3.88 25.09 2.70
N GLU A 154 4.02 26.04 1.78
CA GLU A 154 4.94 27.18 1.94
C GLU A 154 4.60 28.02 3.18
N ASN A 155 3.31 28.29 3.42
CA ASN A 155 2.86 28.99 4.62
C ASN A 155 3.17 28.23 5.92
N MET A 156 3.23 26.89 5.86
CA MET A 156 3.62 26.03 6.98
C MET A 156 5.15 25.86 7.09
N GLY A 157 5.94 26.52 6.23
CA GLY A 157 7.40 26.53 6.28
C GLY A 157 8.08 25.46 5.43
N PHE A 158 7.34 24.73 4.58
CA PHE A 158 7.94 23.81 3.62
C PHE A 158 8.59 24.58 2.46
N THR A 159 9.71 24.10 1.94
CA THR A 159 10.42 24.76 0.83
C THR A 159 9.87 24.32 -0.51
N ALA A 160 9.45 25.28 -1.35
CA ALA A 160 9.09 25.03 -2.73
C ALA A 160 10.33 24.87 -3.62
N GLU A 161 10.45 23.72 -4.27
CA GLU A 161 11.56 23.38 -5.17
C GLU A 161 11.08 22.48 -6.33
N ASP A 162 11.88 22.38 -7.39
CA ASP A 162 11.55 21.50 -8.51
C ASP A 162 11.66 20.02 -8.09
N LEU A 163 10.65 19.23 -8.47
CA LEU A 163 10.62 17.79 -8.23
C LEU A 163 11.21 16.99 -9.40
N ALA A 164 11.49 17.64 -10.53
CA ALA A 164 12.12 17.00 -11.67
C ALA A 164 13.57 16.60 -11.40
N THR A 165 14.00 15.52 -12.02
CA THR A 165 15.39 15.07 -12.06
C THR A 165 15.74 14.65 -13.48
N ASN A 166 17.03 14.52 -13.79
CA ASN A 166 17.47 14.00 -15.10
C ASN A 166 16.79 12.65 -15.44
N LYS A 167 16.51 11.82 -14.44
CA LYS A 167 15.80 10.55 -14.60
C LYS A 167 14.35 10.77 -15.05
N SER A 168 13.57 11.58 -14.34
CA SER A 168 12.16 11.83 -14.72
C SER A 168 12.05 12.57 -16.05
N THR A 169 12.92 13.56 -16.31
CA THR A 169 12.98 14.25 -17.60
C THR A 169 13.30 13.29 -18.75
N SER A 170 14.22 12.33 -18.54
CA SER A 170 14.53 11.30 -19.53
C SER A 170 13.37 10.32 -19.75
N MET A 171 12.65 9.93 -18.69
CA MET A 171 11.45 9.09 -18.79
C MET A 171 10.37 9.77 -19.64
N PHE A 172 10.08 11.04 -19.36
CA PHE A 172 9.11 11.83 -20.10
C PHE A 172 9.53 12.01 -21.57
N SER A 173 10.79 12.36 -21.82
CA SER A 173 11.32 12.51 -23.19
C SER A 173 11.21 11.21 -24.00
N ARG A 174 11.50 10.06 -23.37
CA ARG A 174 11.36 8.74 -24.01
C ARG A 174 9.89 8.45 -24.32
N TRP A 175 8.99 8.71 -23.39
CA TRP A 175 7.55 8.54 -23.60
C TRP A 175 7.02 9.43 -24.74
N LEU A 176 7.44 10.69 -24.79
CA LEU A 176 7.06 11.63 -25.85
C LEU A 176 7.58 11.14 -27.22
N SER A 177 8.84 10.68 -27.29
CA SER A 177 9.40 10.09 -28.51
C SER A 177 8.72 8.79 -28.94
N GLY A 178 8.09 8.09 -27.99
CA GLY A 178 7.32 6.86 -28.20
C GLY A 178 5.85 7.11 -28.56
N ASN A 179 5.52 8.27 -29.13
CA ASN A 179 4.15 8.67 -29.44
C ASN A 179 3.19 8.61 -28.23
N CYS A 180 3.71 8.96 -27.05
CA CYS A 180 2.95 8.99 -25.81
C CYS A 180 2.39 7.63 -25.41
N GLN A 181 3.15 6.55 -25.62
CA GLN A 181 2.74 5.19 -25.27
C GLN A 181 3.53 4.63 -24.07
N PRO A 182 2.86 3.98 -23.11
CA PRO A 182 1.40 3.88 -22.95
C PRO A 182 0.78 5.19 -22.45
N ASN A 183 -0.54 5.37 -22.61
CA ASN A 183 -1.31 6.42 -21.94
C ASN A 183 -2.69 5.90 -21.50
N TYR A 184 -3.41 6.70 -20.73
CA TYR A 184 -4.67 6.32 -20.07
C TYR A 184 -5.92 6.92 -20.72
N ARG A 185 -5.82 7.40 -21.96
CA ARG A 185 -6.93 8.06 -22.66
C ARG A 185 -7.78 7.02 -23.40
N LYS A 186 -9.11 7.21 -23.39
CA LYS A 186 -10.08 6.37 -24.09
C LYS A 186 -11.15 7.22 -24.76
N ASN A 187 -11.70 6.75 -25.88
CA ASN A 187 -12.84 7.39 -26.58
C ASN A 187 -12.59 8.85 -27.02
N VAL A 188 -11.34 9.16 -27.40
CA VAL A 188 -10.92 10.49 -27.86
C VAL A 188 -10.28 10.45 -29.24
N PHE A 189 -10.16 11.62 -29.86
CA PHE A 189 -9.47 11.86 -31.12
C PHE A 189 -8.32 12.87 -30.89
N PRO A 190 -7.12 12.65 -31.45
CA PRO A 190 -6.72 11.52 -32.29
C PRO A 190 -6.65 10.19 -31.50
N ASP A 191 -6.45 9.06 -32.18
CA ASP A 191 -6.48 7.71 -31.57
C ASP A 191 -5.39 7.60 -30.48
N PRO A 192 -5.76 7.45 -29.19
CA PRO A 192 -4.79 7.47 -28.10
C PRO A 192 -3.82 6.29 -28.12
N SER A 193 -4.14 5.20 -28.83
CA SER A 193 -3.21 4.06 -28.99
C SER A 193 -2.05 4.32 -29.94
N LYS A 194 -2.08 5.43 -30.70
CA LYS A 194 -1.15 5.71 -31.80
C LYS A 194 -0.53 7.10 -31.76
N SER A 195 -1.18 8.05 -31.11
CA SER A 195 -0.80 9.46 -31.19
C SER A 195 -0.95 10.15 -29.85
N CYS A 196 -0.06 11.12 -29.60
CA CYS A 196 -0.14 12.06 -28.50
C CYS A 196 -1.36 12.99 -28.63
N GLY A 197 -1.71 13.64 -27.52
CA GLY A 197 -2.69 14.72 -27.48
C GLY A 197 -2.18 16.03 -28.12
N PRO A 198 -2.94 17.13 -28.00
CA PRO A 198 -4.15 17.25 -27.20
C PRO A 198 -5.32 16.45 -27.80
N TYR A 199 -6.03 15.75 -26.92
CA TYR A 199 -7.16 14.93 -27.29
C TYR A 199 -8.47 15.73 -27.21
N LYS A 200 -9.41 15.43 -28.09
CA LYS A 200 -10.78 15.93 -28.08
C LYS A 200 -11.77 14.76 -27.98
N PRO A 201 -12.93 14.94 -27.35
CA PRO A 201 -13.97 13.91 -27.36
C PRO A 201 -14.29 13.47 -28.79
N LYS A 202 -14.37 12.17 -29.05
CA LYS A 202 -14.95 11.70 -30.31
C LYS A 202 -16.43 12.12 -30.34
N ALA A 203 -16.87 12.73 -31.44
CA ALA A 203 -18.27 13.07 -31.61
C ALA A 203 -19.10 11.79 -31.48
N ILE A 204 -19.95 11.73 -30.46
CA ILE A 204 -20.94 10.66 -30.33
C ILE A 204 -21.95 10.95 -31.43
N LEU A 205 -21.96 10.14 -32.49
CA LEU A 205 -23.13 10.05 -33.35
C LEU A 205 -24.28 9.69 -32.40
N LYS A 206 -25.19 10.63 -32.16
CA LYS A 206 -26.44 10.34 -31.46
C LYS A 206 -27.16 9.31 -32.32
N GLU A 207 -26.91 8.04 -32.04
CA GLU A 207 -27.87 7.01 -32.37
C GLU A 207 -29.17 7.47 -31.72
N THR A 208 -30.19 7.68 -32.54
CA THR A 208 -31.49 8.20 -32.14
C THR A 208 -32.08 7.22 -31.14
N ARG A 209 -31.72 7.35 -29.86
CA ARG A 209 -32.43 6.66 -28.78
C ARG A 209 -33.86 7.15 -28.90
N ARG A 210 -34.75 6.27 -29.39
CA ARG A 210 -36.20 6.45 -29.30
C ARG A 210 -36.46 7.01 -27.91
N ALA A 211 -37.09 8.19 -27.85
CA ALA A 211 -37.41 8.86 -26.61
C ALA A 211 -38.11 7.86 -25.69
N GLN A 212 -37.37 7.30 -24.72
CA GLN A 212 -37.99 6.58 -23.62
C GLN A 212 -38.69 7.64 -22.78
N HIS A 213 -39.97 7.40 -22.56
CA HIS A 213 -40.88 8.25 -21.81
C HIS A 213 -40.23 8.62 -20.46
N ALA A 214 -39.83 9.88 -20.31
CA ALA A 214 -39.32 10.38 -19.04
C ALA A 214 -40.51 10.52 -18.09
N ASP A 215 -40.58 9.63 -17.09
CA ASP A 215 -41.59 9.69 -16.03
C ASP A 215 -41.35 10.96 -15.18
N ILE A 216 -42.38 11.80 -15.08
CA ILE A 216 -42.39 13.04 -14.30
C ILE A 216 -42.22 12.80 -12.79
N HIS A 217 -42.34 11.55 -12.33
CA HIS A 217 -42.02 11.15 -10.96
C HIS A 217 -40.57 10.64 -10.76
N SER A 218 -39.74 10.61 -11.81
CA SER A 218 -38.29 10.47 -11.67
C SER A 218 -37.66 11.78 -11.23
N HIS A 219 -37.87 12.14 -9.97
CA HIS A 219 -37.11 13.17 -9.28
C HIS A 219 -35.73 12.61 -8.89
N ASP A 220 -34.78 12.56 -9.83
CA ASP A 220 -33.37 12.60 -9.46
C ASP A 220 -33.02 14.04 -9.07
N THR A 221 -33.43 14.38 -7.85
CA THR A 221 -32.72 15.39 -7.07
C THR A 221 -31.29 14.84 -6.90
N ILE A 222 -30.28 15.47 -7.50
CA ILE A 222 -28.91 15.36 -7.01
C ILE A 222 -28.95 15.92 -5.58
N GLY A 223 -29.25 15.03 -4.62
CA GLY A 223 -29.78 15.41 -3.33
C GLY A 223 -30.86 14.46 -2.82
N ARG A 224 -30.57 13.14 -2.77
CA ARG A 224 -31.18 12.29 -1.74
C ARG A 224 -30.14 11.33 -1.19
N TYR A 225 -29.69 11.67 0.01
CA TYR A 225 -29.39 10.74 1.10
C TYR A 225 -30.14 9.42 0.92
N HIS A 226 -29.45 8.38 0.46
CA HIS A 226 -29.89 7.02 0.72
C HIS A 226 -29.42 6.70 2.14
N GLN A 227 -30.26 7.04 3.11
CA GLN A 227 -30.18 6.51 4.46
C GLN A 227 -30.49 5.01 4.37
N LEU A 228 -29.51 4.23 3.94
CA LEU A 228 -29.48 2.77 4.10
C LEU A 228 -29.26 2.54 5.60
N GLN A 229 -30.35 2.60 6.38
CA GLN A 229 -30.41 1.96 7.68
C GLN A 229 -30.27 0.46 7.45
N LEU A 230 -29.02 0.00 7.31
CA LEU A 230 -28.66 -1.39 7.53
C LEU A 230 -28.89 -1.66 9.01
N LYS A 231 -30.11 -2.05 9.35
CA LYS A 231 -30.43 -2.62 10.65
C LYS A 231 -29.83 -4.02 10.71
N VAL A 232 -28.52 -4.11 10.88
CA VAL A 232 -27.83 -5.35 11.23
C VAL A 232 -28.15 -5.63 12.70
N LYS A 233 -29.26 -6.32 12.93
CA LYS A 233 -29.47 -7.04 14.19
C LYS A 233 -28.59 -8.30 14.16
N SER A 234 -27.41 -8.24 14.76
CA SER A 234 -26.83 -9.39 15.48
C SER A 234 -25.62 -8.96 16.33
N PRO A 235 -25.51 -9.42 17.59
CA PRO A 235 -24.42 -9.06 18.48
C PRO A 235 -23.27 -10.07 18.32
N PHE A 236 -22.46 -9.97 17.26
CA PHE A 236 -21.37 -10.96 17.08
C PHE A 236 -20.10 -10.47 16.36
N LEU A 237 -19.73 -9.19 16.45
CA LEU A 237 -18.45 -8.70 15.88
C LEU A 237 -17.75 -7.67 16.78
N ARG A 238 -17.41 -8.06 18.01
CA ARG A 238 -16.44 -7.33 18.85
C ARG A 238 -14.99 -7.80 18.69
N GLN A 239 -14.71 -8.80 17.84
CA GLN A 239 -13.39 -9.42 17.78
C GLN A 239 -12.58 -9.21 16.49
N PHE A 240 -13.06 -8.41 15.52
CA PHE A 240 -12.35 -8.19 14.24
C PHE A 240 -12.02 -6.71 13.92
N ARG A 241 -12.17 -5.77 14.87
CA ARG A 241 -12.03 -4.32 14.60
C ARG A 241 -10.60 -3.75 14.56
N SER A 242 -9.55 -4.57 14.57
CA SER A 242 -8.16 -4.06 14.56
C SER A 242 -7.41 -4.28 13.23
N LEU A 243 -7.97 -5.01 12.25
CA LEU A 243 -7.15 -5.55 11.15
C LEU A 243 -7.47 -5.02 9.73
N ALA A 244 -8.53 -4.24 9.51
CA ALA A 244 -9.04 -3.98 8.15
C ALA A 244 -8.89 -2.55 7.61
N PHE A 245 -8.14 -1.66 8.28
CA PHE A 245 -7.88 -0.32 7.75
C PHE A 245 -6.40 0.06 7.93
N LYS A 246 -5.54 -0.70 7.26
CA LYS A 246 -4.15 -0.36 6.98
C LYS A 246 -3.95 -0.59 5.49
N LEU A 247 -3.37 0.40 4.82
CA LEU A 247 -2.96 0.46 3.40
C LEU A 247 -3.94 1.13 2.43
N THR A 248 -3.84 2.46 2.35
CA THR A 248 -3.90 3.13 1.04
C THR A 248 -2.87 4.26 1.00
N VAL A 249 -1.61 3.89 0.79
CA VAL A 249 -0.62 4.77 0.14
C VAL A 249 -0.14 3.96 -1.06
N SER A 250 -0.27 4.55 -2.26
CA SER A 250 0.24 4.01 -3.53
C SER A 250 -0.57 2.88 -4.22
N HIS A 251 -1.91 3.00 -4.29
CA HIS A 251 -2.69 2.16 -5.21
C HIS A 251 -3.13 2.86 -6.51
N PHE A 252 -2.83 4.15 -6.71
CA PHE A 252 -3.22 4.85 -7.93
C PHE A 252 -2.14 4.90 -9.03
N CYS A 253 -0.86 4.72 -8.69
CA CYS A 253 0.22 4.66 -9.71
C CYS A 253 0.63 3.22 -10.12
N ARG A 254 0.18 2.16 -9.44
CA ARG A 254 0.75 0.81 -9.64
C ARG A 254 0.14 0.00 -10.79
N GLU A 255 -0.99 0.40 -11.34
CA GLU A 255 -1.41 -0.17 -12.64
C GLU A 255 -0.47 0.27 -13.79
N ALA A 256 0.47 1.20 -13.56
CA ALA A 256 1.42 1.68 -14.55
C ALA A 256 2.64 0.80 -14.83
N SER A 257 2.88 -0.29 -14.09
CA SER A 257 4.09 -1.14 -14.31
C SER A 257 3.83 -2.63 -14.53
N LEU A 258 2.59 -3.12 -14.42
CA LEU A 258 2.32 -4.56 -14.50
C LEU A 258 1.96 -5.09 -15.90
N SER A 259 2.12 -4.29 -16.96
CA SER A 259 1.85 -4.73 -18.35
C SER A 259 3.11 -4.94 -19.22
N GLN A 260 4.29 -5.22 -18.63
CA GLN A 260 5.52 -5.47 -19.40
C GLN A 260 6.32 -6.72 -19.01
N ASN A 261 5.68 -7.77 -18.47
CA ASN A 261 6.35 -9.07 -18.33
C ASN A 261 5.52 -10.20 -18.93
N ASN A 262 5.62 -10.38 -20.24
CA ASN A 262 5.43 -11.65 -20.93
C ASN A 262 6.12 -11.56 -22.30
N ASP A 263 7.42 -11.86 -22.35
CA ASP A 263 8.02 -12.69 -23.41
C ASP A 263 9.54 -12.75 -23.25
N ILE A 264 10.01 -13.67 -22.40
CA ILE A 264 11.33 -14.29 -22.56
C ILE A 264 11.15 -15.78 -22.29
N ARG A 265 10.90 -16.56 -23.34
CA ARG A 265 11.13 -18.02 -23.31
C ARG A 265 12.63 -18.28 -23.51
N PRO A 266 13.29 -19.06 -22.65
CA PRO A 266 14.61 -19.57 -22.94
C PRO A 266 14.47 -20.87 -23.77
N SER A 267 14.97 -20.89 -25.00
CA SER A 267 15.26 -22.16 -25.69
C SER A 267 16.71 -22.57 -25.39
N LEU A 268 16.85 -23.63 -24.60
CA LEU A 268 18.10 -24.32 -24.35
C LEU A 268 18.22 -25.53 -25.30
N ARG A 269 19.35 -25.57 -26.03
CA ARG A 269 20.11 -26.71 -26.58
C ARG A 269 19.44 -27.67 -27.58
N THR A 270 20.13 -27.94 -28.69
CA THR A 270 20.96 -29.16 -28.89
C THR A 270 21.70 -29.15 -30.24
N SER A 271 22.82 -29.88 -30.27
CA SER A 271 23.81 -30.19 -31.34
C SER A 271 24.63 -29.03 -31.91
#